data_AF-A0A2R6NUH6-F1
#
_entry.id   AF-A0A2R6NUH6-F1
#
_cell.length_a   1.000
_cell.length_b   1.000
_cell.length_c   1.000
_cell.angle_alpha   90.00
_cell.angle_beta   90.00
_cell.angle_gamma   90.00
#
_symmetry.space_group_name_H-M   'P 1'
#
loop_
_entity.id
_entity.type
_entity.pdbx_description
1 polymer ?
#
loop_
_entity_poly.entity_id
_entity_poly.type
_entity_poly.pdbx_seq_one_letter_code
_entity_poly.pdbx_strand_id
1 'polypeptide(L)'
;MLDMPLVTQSDPGSENYGIANAHTTLRHWHDPQLKGTLQHRWMRQKKNVMPEIAWSQLRRRFTPGYEDTLQQGVDQGWYNPDDPLESLVFRWVFVPWLQRELDAYRERINHTAKRADRNKVLPHGVPEHIYESPETYGALDFKVKITDPASLQYVRQLYAPTDHPVFELVPTSFNGLAEGFYTTMGCIRKITGCLECLGQDNQDTQDHKT
;
A
#
# COMPACT_ATOMS: atom_id res chain seq x y z
N MET A 1 -9.31 -6.71 -14.02
CA MET A 1 -10.68 -6.35 -13.60
C MET A 1 -10.61 -5.98 -12.13
N LEU A 2 -11.23 -4.86 -11.72
CA LEU A 2 -11.16 -4.40 -10.33
C LEU A 2 -12.21 -5.11 -9.48
N ASP A 3 -11.77 -5.60 -8.34
CA ASP A 3 -12.56 -6.43 -7.44
C ASP A 3 -12.47 -5.85 -6.02
N MET A 4 -13.48 -6.11 -5.20
CA MET A 4 -13.50 -5.78 -3.78
C MET A 4 -13.87 -7.02 -2.94
N PRO A 5 -13.49 -7.10 -1.66
CA PRO A 5 -13.86 -8.25 -0.84
C PRO A 5 -15.36 -8.31 -0.51
N LEU A 6 -15.90 -9.50 -0.26
CA LEU A 6 -17.30 -9.66 0.18
C LEU A 6 -17.56 -9.02 1.55
N VAL A 7 -16.57 -8.92 2.43
CA VAL A 7 -16.72 -8.23 3.71
C VAL A 7 -15.34 -7.82 4.19
N THR A 8 -15.25 -6.64 4.78
CA THR A 8 -14.03 -6.21 5.46
C THR A 8 -14.16 -6.45 6.96
N GLN A 9 -13.03 -6.59 7.65
CA GLN A 9 -13.00 -6.76 9.10
C GLN A 9 -11.84 -5.98 9.70
N SER A 10 -12.04 -5.45 10.89
CA SER A 10 -11.00 -4.77 11.66
C SER A 10 -11.35 -4.79 13.15
N ASP A 11 -10.38 -4.42 13.98
CA ASP A 11 -10.62 -4.11 15.37
C ASP A 11 -11.48 -2.84 15.52
N PRO A 12 -12.20 -2.68 16.65
CA PRO A 12 -13.00 -1.48 16.87
C PRO A 12 -12.09 -0.27 17.05
N GLY A 13 -12.27 0.75 16.23
CA GLY A 13 -11.52 1.99 16.30
C GLY A 13 -12.07 3.01 15.33
N SER A 14 -12.03 4.29 15.72
CA SER A 14 -12.53 5.38 14.87
C SER A 14 -11.72 5.56 13.60
N GLU A 15 -10.44 5.21 13.63
CA GLU A 15 -9.52 5.19 12.49
C GLU A 15 -10.00 4.25 11.38
N ASN A 16 -10.71 3.17 11.74
CA ASN A 16 -11.20 2.17 10.79
C ASN A 16 -12.55 2.55 10.16
N TYR A 17 -13.20 3.63 10.61
CA TYR A 17 -14.47 4.09 10.04
C TYR A 17 -14.36 4.46 8.57
N GLY A 18 -13.24 5.03 8.14
CA GLY A 18 -13.00 5.36 6.73
C GLY A 18 -13.12 4.12 5.84
N ILE A 19 -12.40 3.05 6.17
CA ILE A 19 -12.42 1.79 5.41
C ILE A 19 -13.79 1.11 5.49
N ALA A 20 -14.40 1.07 6.68
CA ALA A 20 -15.71 0.44 6.87
C ALA A 20 -16.81 1.14 6.04
N ASN A 21 -16.81 2.47 6.04
CA ASN A 21 -17.78 3.28 5.30
C ASN A 21 -17.49 3.24 3.79
N ALA A 22 -16.23 3.35 3.37
CA ALA A 22 -15.84 3.25 1.97
C ALA A 22 -16.30 1.92 1.36
N HIS A 23 -16.01 0.81 2.03
CA HIS A 23 -16.41 -0.52 1.58
C HIS A 23 -17.94 -0.69 1.55
N THR A 24 -18.64 -0.19 2.56
CA THR A 24 -20.10 -0.24 2.63
C THR A 24 -20.76 0.55 1.51
N THR A 25 -20.30 1.77 1.27
CA THR A 25 -20.78 2.61 0.17
C THR A 25 -20.55 1.95 -1.18
N LEU A 26 -19.35 1.41 -1.42
CA LEU A 26 -19.03 0.71 -2.66
C LEU A 26 -19.94 -0.51 -2.86
N ARG A 27 -20.18 -1.30 -1.81
CA ARG A 27 -21.06 -2.46 -1.87
C ARG A 27 -22.52 -2.11 -2.12
N HIS A 28 -23.02 -1.04 -1.51
CA HIS A 28 -24.39 -0.56 -1.76
C HIS A 28 -24.57 -0.05 -3.19
N TRP A 29 -23.50 0.49 -3.80
CA TRP A 29 -23.53 0.92 -5.21
C TRP A 29 -23.77 -0.25 -6.16
N HIS A 30 -23.10 -1.38 -5.93
CA HIS A 30 -23.20 -2.56 -6.79
C HIS A 30 -24.31 -3.54 -6.39
N ASP A 31 -24.85 -3.42 -5.18
CA ASP A 31 -25.97 -4.23 -4.71
C ASP A 31 -26.94 -3.38 -3.86
N PRO A 32 -28.00 -2.85 -4.50
CA PRO A 32 -29.01 -2.03 -3.83
C PRO A 32 -29.75 -2.76 -2.70
N GLN A 33 -29.76 -4.10 -2.67
CA GLN A 33 -30.44 -4.87 -1.62
C GLN A 33 -29.73 -4.75 -0.26
N LEU A 34 -28.45 -4.35 -0.27
CA LEU A 34 -27.67 -4.15 0.95
C LEU A 34 -28.00 -2.82 1.65
N LYS A 35 -28.85 -1.96 1.07
CA LYS A 35 -29.20 -0.66 1.65
C LYS A 35 -29.61 -0.78 3.13
N GLY A 36 -29.01 0.04 3.98
CA GLY A 36 -29.27 0.05 5.42
C GLY A 36 -28.50 -1.00 6.22
N THR A 37 -27.62 -1.76 5.58
CA THR A 37 -26.72 -2.71 6.26
C THR A 37 -25.29 -2.16 6.33
N LEU A 38 -24.46 -2.73 7.19
CA LEU A 38 -23.03 -2.45 7.27
C LEU A 38 -22.25 -3.61 6.65
N GLN A 39 -21.38 -3.34 5.67
CA GLN A 39 -20.58 -4.37 4.99
C GLN A 39 -19.19 -4.54 5.63
N HIS A 40 -19.11 -4.33 6.94
CA HIS A 40 -17.89 -4.43 7.73
C HIS A 40 -18.16 -5.18 9.03
N ARG A 41 -17.19 -5.97 9.49
CA ARG A 41 -17.26 -6.70 10.76
C ARG A 41 -16.25 -6.16 11.76
N TRP A 42 -16.77 -5.53 12.82
CA TRP A 42 -15.99 -5.13 13.99
C TRP A 42 -15.66 -6.36 14.84
N MET A 43 -14.37 -6.71 14.89
CA MET A 43 -13.88 -7.87 15.63
C MET A 43 -13.31 -7.43 16.98
N ARG A 44 -14.11 -7.58 18.04
CA ARG A 44 -13.63 -7.42 19.42
C ARG A 44 -12.73 -8.60 19.82
N GLN A 45 -11.72 -8.35 20.66
CA GLN A 45 -10.79 -9.35 21.21
C GLN A 45 -9.85 -9.98 20.16
N LYS A 46 -9.17 -11.09 20.50
CA LYS A 46 -8.19 -11.89 19.72
C LYS A 46 -8.75 -12.51 18.43
N LYS A 47 -9.63 -11.83 17.70
CA LYS A 47 -10.27 -12.32 16.46
C LYS A 47 -9.70 -11.67 15.21
N ASN A 48 -8.98 -10.55 15.33
CA ASN A 48 -8.25 -9.92 14.22
C ASN A 48 -6.85 -10.55 13.98
N VAL A 49 -6.73 -11.86 14.17
CA VAL A 49 -5.44 -12.56 14.28
C VAL A 49 -4.62 -12.49 12.99
N MET A 50 -5.27 -12.55 11.83
CA MET A 50 -4.54 -12.61 10.55
C MET A 50 -3.87 -11.27 10.20
N PRO A 51 -4.56 -10.12 10.23
CA PRO A 51 -3.90 -8.82 10.11
C PRO A 51 -2.84 -8.58 11.18
N GLU A 52 -3.11 -8.90 12.45
CA GLU A 52 -2.12 -8.76 13.53
C GLU A 52 -0.85 -9.59 13.29
N ILE A 53 -0.98 -10.84 12.81
CA ILE A 53 0.16 -11.66 12.42
C ILE A 53 0.95 -10.98 11.29
N ALA A 54 0.26 -10.44 10.27
CA ALA A 54 0.92 -9.77 9.15
C ALA A 54 1.71 -8.54 9.63
N TRP A 55 1.10 -7.68 10.47
CA TRP A 55 1.76 -6.53 11.09
C TRP A 55 2.96 -6.95 11.95
N SER A 56 2.80 -8.01 12.74
CA SER A 56 3.89 -8.57 13.56
C SER A 56 5.07 -9.03 12.70
N GLN A 57 4.81 -9.66 11.55
CA GLN A 57 5.87 -10.08 10.63
C GLN A 57 6.56 -8.89 9.96
N LEU A 58 5.81 -7.87 9.54
CA LEU A 58 6.39 -6.62 9.01
C LEU A 58 7.35 -6.01 10.03
N ARG A 59 6.87 -5.83 11.27
CA ARG A 59 7.64 -5.27 12.39
C ARG A 59 8.91 -6.03 12.70
N ARG A 60 8.91 -7.36 12.57
CA ARG A 60 10.06 -8.22 12.89
C ARG A 60 11.06 -8.37 11.75
N ARG A 61 10.60 -8.31 10.50
CA ARG A 61 11.43 -8.69 9.33
C ARG A 61 11.80 -7.53 8.42
N PHE A 62 10.98 -6.50 8.36
CA PHE A 62 11.20 -5.35 7.49
C PHE A 62 11.80 -4.20 8.29
N THR A 63 11.14 -3.81 9.36
CA THR A 63 11.39 -2.52 9.98
C THR A 63 12.72 -2.37 10.74
N PRO A 64 13.30 -3.40 11.42
CA PRO A 64 14.54 -3.23 12.19
C PRO A 64 15.72 -2.74 11.34
N GLY A 65 15.88 -3.24 10.10
CA GLY A 65 16.99 -2.83 9.24
C GLY A 65 17.00 -1.33 8.92
N TYR A 66 15.83 -0.69 8.87
CA TYR A 66 15.73 0.75 8.66
C TYR A 66 15.92 1.50 9.96
N GLU A 67 15.23 1.11 11.03
CA GLU A 67 15.33 1.80 12.32
C GLU A 67 16.74 1.74 12.91
N ASP A 68 17.42 0.61 12.81
CA ASP A 68 18.81 0.45 13.28
C ASP A 68 19.74 1.41 12.51
N THR A 69 19.55 1.53 11.20
CA THR A 69 20.33 2.45 10.34
C THR A 69 20.03 3.91 10.68
N LEU A 70 18.76 4.26 10.89
CA LEU A 70 18.36 5.63 11.27
C LEU A 70 18.89 6.00 12.65
N GLN A 71 18.78 5.09 13.62
CA GLN A 71 19.29 5.29 14.97
C GLN A 71 20.81 5.48 14.95
N GLN A 72 21.52 4.67 14.16
CA GLN A 72 22.95 4.84 13.95
C GLN A 72 23.28 6.22 13.39
N GLY A 73 22.51 6.73 12.42
CA GLY A 73 22.71 8.06 11.85
C GLY A 73 22.55 9.18 12.90
N VAL A 74 21.59 9.04 13.81
CA VAL A 74 21.40 9.98 14.94
C VAL A 74 22.56 9.87 15.93
N ASP A 75 22.92 8.65 16.34
CA ASP A 75 23.98 8.39 17.31
C ASP A 75 25.35 8.90 16.83
N GLN A 76 25.59 8.87 15.52
CA GLN A 76 26.83 9.36 14.90
C GLN A 76 26.77 10.86 14.53
N GLY A 77 25.64 11.53 14.74
CA GLY A 77 25.45 12.94 14.42
C GLY A 77 25.39 13.23 12.92
N TRP A 78 25.03 12.24 12.08
CA TRP A 78 24.81 12.42 10.64
C TRP A 78 23.44 13.05 10.34
N TYR A 79 22.50 12.89 11.27
CA TYR A 79 21.16 13.43 11.17
C TYR A 79 20.72 13.98 12.53
N ASN A 80 20.28 15.23 12.54
CA ASN A 80 19.68 15.89 13.68
C ASN A 80 18.17 16.08 13.46
N PRO A 81 17.30 15.29 14.12
CA PRO A 81 15.85 15.42 13.97
C PRO A 81 15.29 16.74 14.51
N ASP A 82 16.04 17.43 15.38
CA ASP A 82 15.65 18.73 15.93
C ASP A 82 16.01 19.90 14.99
N ASP A 83 16.83 19.66 13.96
CA ASP A 83 17.08 20.63 12.90
C ASP A 83 15.92 20.60 11.88
N PRO A 84 15.18 21.72 11.71
CA PRO A 84 14.04 21.75 10.80
C PRO A 84 14.41 21.50 9.33
N LEU A 85 15.58 21.96 8.89
CA LEU A 85 16.04 21.77 7.52
C LEU A 85 16.34 20.28 7.28
N GLU A 86 17.11 19.65 8.17
CA GLU A 86 17.41 18.23 8.06
C GLU A 86 16.14 17.37 8.13
N SER A 87 15.20 17.70 9.02
CA SER A 87 13.91 17.01 9.13
C SER A 87 13.08 17.10 7.86
N LEU A 88 13.04 18.28 7.22
CA LEU A 88 12.33 18.46 5.95
C LEU A 88 13.01 17.72 4.80
N VAL A 89 14.35 17.78 4.70
CA VAL A 89 15.10 17.00 3.71
C VAL A 89 14.85 15.50 3.90
N PHE A 90 14.90 15.02 5.14
CA PHE A 90 14.64 13.64 5.48
C PHE A 90 13.24 13.20 5.04
N ARG A 91 12.19 13.95 5.39
CA ARG A 91 10.81 13.63 4.97
C ARG A 91 10.66 13.59 3.45
N TRP A 92 11.31 14.53 2.75
CA TRP A 92 11.21 14.66 1.30
C TRP A 92 11.93 13.52 0.55
N VAL A 93 13.09 13.08 1.03
CA VAL A 93 13.87 12.00 0.40
C VAL A 93 13.43 10.62 0.89
N PHE A 94 13.40 10.43 2.21
CA PHE A 94 13.32 9.11 2.82
C PHE A 94 11.92 8.53 2.80
N VAL A 95 10.87 9.33 3.02
CA VAL A 95 9.49 8.80 3.07
C VAL A 95 9.03 8.22 1.73
N PRO A 96 9.21 8.89 0.56
CA PRO A 96 8.87 8.28 -0.73
C PRO A 96 9.72 7.04 -1.04
N TRP A 97 11.00 7.04 -0.65
CA TRP A 97 11.86 5.87 -0.80
C TRP A 97 11.36 4.70 0.06
N LEU A 98 11.02 4.94 1.33
CA LEU A 98 10.49 3.93 2.24
C LEU A 98 9.16 3.37 1.75
N GLN A 99 8.30 4.21 1.17
CA GLN A 99 7.05 3.77 0.53
C GLN A 99 7.33 2.76 -0.59
N ARG A 100 8.32 3.02 -1.44
CA ARG A 100 8.72 2.06 -2.50
C ARG A 100 9.24 0.75 -1.92
N GLU A 101 10.02 0.80 -0.83
CA GLU A 101 10.51 -0.42 -0.17
C GLU A 101 9.35 -1.22 0.47
N LEU A 102 8.33 -0.53 1.00
CA LEU A 102 7.10 -1.15 1.48
C LEU A 102 6.29 -1.80 0.34
N ASP A 103 6.21 -1.15 -0.82
CA ASP A 103 5.56 -1.71 -2.00
C ASP A 103 6.31 -2.96 -2.49
N ALA A 104 7.65 -2.92 -2.56
CA ALA A 104 8.47 -4.08 -2.88
C ALA A 104 8.31 -5.22 -1.86
N TYR A 105 8.20 -4.88 -0.57
CA TYR A 105 7.89 -5.85 0.48
C TYR A 105 6.52 -6.50 0.25
N ARG A 106 5.47 -5.71 -0.06
CA ARG A 106 4.13 -6.21 -0.37
C ARG A 106 4.17 -7.19 -1.54
N GLU A 107 4.78 -6.79 -2.66
CA GLU A 107 4.91 -7.63 -3.85
C GLU A 107 5.60 -8.96 -3.52
N ARG A 108 6.74 -8.92 -2.83
CA ARG A 108 7.44 -10.12 -2.41
C ARG A 108 6.56 -11.02 -1.55
N ILE A 109 5.82 -10.47 -0.59
CA ILE A 109 4.96 -11.24 0.31
C ILE A 109 3.79 -11.87 -0.45
N ASN A 110 3.18 -11.18 -1.40
CA ASN A 110 2.06 -11.69 -2.18
C ASN A 110 2.49 -12.74 -3.21
N HIS A 111 3.71 -12.63 -3.75
CA HIS A 111 4.24 -13.54 -4.78
C HIS A 111 5.12 -14.68 -4.24
N THR A 112 5.42 -14.70 -2.94
CA THR A 112 6.18 -15.81 -2.33
C THR A 112 5.25 -16.83 -1.69
N ALA A 113 5.35 -18.08 -2.15
CA ALA A 113 4.61 -19.21 -1.61
C ALA A 113 4.83 -19.35 -0.09
N LYS A 114 3.73 -19.51 0.66
CA LYS A 114 3.81 -19.69 2.11
C LYS A 114 4.11 -21.14 2.44
N ARG A 115 4.92 -21.36 3.47
CA ARG A 115 5.18 -22.71 3.99
C ARG A 115 3.86 -23.34 4.42
N ALA A 116 3.56 -24.51 3.87
CA ALA A 116 2.39 -25.28 4.26
C ALA A 116 2.48 -25.70 5.74
N ASP A 117 1.37 -25.53 6.46
CA ASP A 117 1.19 -25.99 7.84
C ASP A 117 0.16 -27.11 7.82
N ARG A 118 0.59 -28.32 8.18
CA ARG A 118 -0.27 -29.53 8.16
C ARG A 118 -1.45 -29.44 9.12
N ASN A 119 -1.41 -28.54 10.10
CA ASN A 119 -2.47 -28.33 11.07
C ASN A 119 -3.51 -27.29 10.62
N LYS A 120 -3.36 -26.70 9.43
CA LYS A 120 -4.25 -25.64 8.93
C LYS A 120 -4.84 -26.02 7.59
N VAL A 121 -6.17 -25.94 7.49
CA VAL A 121 -6.95 -26.20 6.26
C VAL A 121 -6.97 -24.96 5.34
N LEU A 122 -5.84 -24.26 5.23
CA LEU A 122 -5.74 -23.07 4.37
C LEU A 122 -5.21 -23.47 2.99
N PRO A 123 -5.61 -22.77 1.91
CA PRO A 123 -5.05 -22.98 0.58
C PRO A 123 -3.52 -22.85 0.63
N HIS A 124 -2.83 -23.76 -0.05
CA HIS A 124 -1.37 -23.80 -0.10
C HIS A 124 -0.88 -23.31 -1.46
N GLY A 125 0.01 -22.31 -1.47
CA GLY A 125 0.52 -21.74 -2.70
C GLY A 125 0.99 -20.30 -2.53
N VAL A 126 1.16 -19.64 -3.67
CA VAL A 126 1.43 -18.21 -3.77
C VAL A 126 0.13 -17.44 -3.51
N PRO A 127 0.08 -16.53 -2.53
CA PRO A 127 -1.13 -15.77 -2.21
C PRO A 127 -1.79 -15.11 -3.42
N GLU A 128 -1.01 -14.47 -4.30
CA GLU A 128 -1.53 -13.82 -5.50
C GLU A 128 -2.24 -14.83 -6.42
N HIS A 129 -1.65 -15.98 -6.68
CA HIS A 129 -2.26 -17.01 -7.53
C HIS A 129 -3.54 -17.60 -6.90
N ILE A 130 -3.54 -17.78 -5.57
CA ILE A 130 -4.74 -18.22 -4.83
C ILE A 130 -5.84 -17.16 -4.94
N TYR A 131 -5.48 -15.88 -4.87
CA TYR A 131 -6.41 -14.77 -5.02
C TYR A 131 -6.99 -14.70 -6.43
N GLU A 132 -6.18 -14.89 -7.46
CA GLU A 132 -6.61 -14.85 -8.87
C GLU A 132 -7.49 -16.05 -9.25
N SER A 133 -7.08 -17.27 -8.88
CA SER A 133 -7.71 -18.53 -9.29
C SER A 133 -7.98 -19.47 -8.11
N PRO A 134 -8.84 -19.07 -7.14
CA PRO A 134 -9.06 -19.82 -5.90
C PRO A 134 -9.52 -21.27 -6.12
N GLU A 135 -10.30 -21.54 -7.17
CA GLU A 135 -10.83 -22.86 -7.53
C GLU A 135 -9.71 -23.89 -7.78
N THR A 136 -8.58 -23.46 -8.37
CA THR A 136 -7.43 -24.34 -8.62
C THR A 136 -6.73 -24.80 -7.34
N TYR A 137 -6.96 -24.07 -6.24
CA TYR A 137 -6.42 -24.36 -4.91
C TYR A 137 -7.49 -24.92 -3.96
N GLY A 138 -8.68 -25.29 -4.47
CA GLY A 138 -9.80 -25.78 -3.65
C GLY A 138 -10.37 -24.72 -2.69
N ALA A 139 -10.18 -23.44 -3.01
CA ALA A 139 -10.67 -22.30 -2.23
C ALA A 139 -11.96 -21.73 -2.82
N LEU A 140 -12.72 -20.99 -2.00
CA LEU A 140 -13.89 -20.25 -2.43
C LEU A 140 -13.50 -18.82 -2.82
N ASP A 141 -14.12 -18.32 -3.89
CA ASP A 141 -13.99 -16.93 -4.29
C ASP A 141 -14.99 -16.04 -3.53
N PHE A 142 -14.46 -15.10 -2.75
CA PHE A 142 -15.25 -14.07 -2.04
C PHE A 142 -15.01 -12.67 -2.61
N LYS A 143 -14.54 -12.55 -3.86
CA LYS A 143 -14.43 -11.29 -4.58
C LYS A 143 -15.80 -10.87 -5.10
N VAL A 144 -16.09 -9.58 -5.01
CA VAL A 144 -17.22 -8.92 -5.65
C VAL A 144 -16.68 -8.02 -6.75
N LYS A 145 -17.19 -8.21 -7.96
CA LYS A 145 -16.76 -7.46 -9.14
C LYS A 145 -17.28 -6.02 -9.07
N ILE A 146 -16.38 -5.06 -9.33
CA ILE A 146 -16.75 -3.65 -9.49
C ILE A 146 -17.20 -3.48 -10.95
N THR A 147 -18.51 -3.38 -11.16
CA THR A 147 -19.10 -3.29 -12.51
C THR A 147 -19.10 -1.88 -13.09
N ASP A 148 -19.01 -0.87 -12.23
CA ASP A 148 -19.01 0.56 -12.55
C ASP A 148 -17.76 1.22 -11.95
N PRO A 149 -16.73 1.54 -12.74
CA PRO A 149 -15.52 2.19 -12.26
C PRO A 149 -15.74 3.56 -11.61
N ALA A 150 -16.83 4.27 -11.96
CA ALA A 150 -17.12 5.59 -11.38
C ALA A 150 -17.41 5.49 -9.88
N SER A 151 -17.97 4.37 -9.43
CA SER A 151 -18.21 4.09 -8.00
C SER A 151 -16.92 4.12 -7.18
N LEU A 152 -15.81 3.57 -7.71
CA LEU A 152 -14.53 3.53 -7.03
C LEU A 152 -13.91 4.92 -6.95
N GLN A 153 -14.01 5.71 -8.02
CA GLN A 153 -13.57 7.09 -8.05
C GLN A 153 -14.35 7.94 -7.03
N TYR A 154 -15.67 7.78 -6.98
CA TYR A 154 -16.54 8.46 -6.01
C TYR A 154 -16.17 8.12 -4.57
N VAL A 155 -16.05 6.82 -4.25
CA VAL A 155 -15.66 6.35 -2.91
C VAL A 155 -14.27 6.85 -2.53
N ARG A 156 -13.32 6.85 -3.47
CA ARG A 156 -11.98 7.38 -3.23
C ARG A 156 -12.01 8.88 -2.91
N GLN A 157 -12.74 9.68 -3.67
CA GLN A 157 -12.88 11.12 -3.39
C GLN A 157 -13.53 11.37 -2.02
N LEU A 158 -14.49 10.55 -1.63
CA LEU A 158 -15.22 10.74 -0.38
C LEU A 158 -14.42 10.33 0.86
N TYR A 159 -13.65 9.25 0.80
CA TYR A 159 -13.00 8.64 1.98
C TYR A 159 -11.47 8.65 1.95
N ALA A 160 -10.84 8.88 0.79
CA ALA A 160 -9.39 8.92 0.62
C ALA A 160 -8.99 10.00 -0.41
N PRO A 161 -9.34 11.27 -0.15
CA PRO A 161 -9.08 12.35 -1.09
C PRO A 161 -7.58 12.56 -1.27
N THR A 162 -7.15 12.82 -2.52
CA THR A 162 -5.73 12.90 -2.89
C THR A 162 -5.04 14.17 -2.39
N ASP A 163 -5.81 15.19 -2.04
CA ASP A 163 -5.38 16.46 -1.45
C ASP A 163 -5.42 16.44 0.09
N HIS A 164 -5.51 15.25 0.70
CA HIS A 164 -5.46 15.15 2.15
C HIS A 164 -4.10 15.63 2.69
N PRO A 165 -4.05 16.50 3.73
CA PRO A 165 -2.80 17.06 4.27
C PRO A 165 -1.76 16.02 4.74
N VAL A 166 -2.20 14.79 5.01
CA VAL A 166 -1.29 13.67 5.34
C VAL A 166 -0.29 13.36 4.23
N PHE A 167 -0.62 13.70 2.97
CA PHE A 167 0.26 13.51 1.82
C PHE A 167 1.22 14.68 1.61
N GLU A 168 1.05 15.79 2.34
CA GLU A 168 1.97 16.93 2.32
C GLU A 168 3.18 16.65 3.24
N LEU A 169 4.18 15.93 2.71
CA LEU A 169 5.37 15.55 3.47
C LEU A 169 6.22 16.75 3.92
N VAL A 170 6.21 17.82 3.12
CA VAL A 170 6.94 19.07 3.34
C VAL A 170 6.14 20.27 2.79
N PRO A 171 6.38 21.50 3.28
CA PRO A 171 5.74 22.69 2.73
C PRO A 171 6.01 22.87 1.23
N THR A 172 5.04 23.40 0.48
CA THR A 172 5.14 23.61 -0.97
C THR A 172 6.36 24.46 -1.38
N SER A 173 6.69 25.48 -0.59
CA SER A 173 7.87 26.32 -0.81
C SER A 173 9.18 25.53 -0.70
N PHE A 174 9.26 24.63 0.27
CA PHE A 174 10.40 23.73 0.44
C PHE A 174 10.46 22.72 -0.70
N ASN A 175 9.32 22.10 -1.05
CA ASN A 175 9.27 21.13 -2.15
C ASN A 175 9.87 21.72 -3.41
N GLY A 176 9.40 22.88 -3.87
CA GLY A 176 9.87 23.51 -5.11
C GLY A 176 11.38 23.79 -5.13
N LEU A 177 11.95 24.24 -4.01
CA LEU A 177 13.40 24.43 -3.88
C LEU A 177 14.16 23.10 -3.92
N ALA A 178 13.67 22.09 -3.18
CA ALA A 178 14.27 20.77 -3.15
C ALA A 178 14.24 20.11 -4.55
N GLU A 179 13.15 20.22 -5.32
CA GLU A 179 13.10 19.69 -6.69
C GLU A 179 14.13 20.38 -7.60
N GLY A 180 14.27 21.71 -7.48
CA GLY A 180 15.23 22.49 -8.25
C GLY A 180 16.68 22.06 -7.98
N PHE A 181 17.05 21.94 -6.71
CA PHE A 181 18.39 21.46 -6.33
C PHE A 181 18.63 20.03 -6.78
N TYR A 182 17.66 19.13 -6.57
CA TYR A 182 17.78 17.73 -6.93
C TYR A 182 17.96 17.54 -8.45
N THR A 183 17.24 18.32 -9.26
CA THR A 183 17.39 18.32 -10.72
C THR A 183 18.78 18.81 -11.14
N THR A 184 19.29 19.86 -10.50
CA THR A 184 20.60 20.46 -10.80
C THR A 184 21.77 19.54 -10.45
N MET A 185 21.64 18.72 -9.40
CA MET A 185 22.64 17.73 -9.00
C MET A 185 22.76 16.54 -9.97
N GLY A 186 21.94 16.49 -11.01
CA GLY A 186 22.18 15.66 -12.19
C GLY A 186 21.99 14.15 -12.01
N CYS A 187 21.27 13.66 -11.00
CA CYS A 187 21.10 12.21 -10.87
C CYS A 187 19.76 11.65 -10.39
N ILE A 188 19.39 10.60 -11.14
CA ILE A 188 18.44 9.49 -10.97
C ILE A 188 17.02 9.91 -10.59
N ARG A 189 16.13 9.78 -11.60
CA ARG A 189 14.66 9.80 -11.57
C ARG A 189 14.13 9.93 -10.14
N LYS A 190 13.53 11.08 -9.81
CA LYS A 190 12.56 11.13 -8.71
C LYS A 190 11.63 9.93 -8.91
N ILE A 191 11.55 9.08 -7.90
CA ILE A 191 10.54 8.02 -7.90
C ILE A 191 9.28 8.69 -7.40
N THR A 192 8.73 9.55 -8.26
CA THR A 192 7.40 10.10 -8.08
C THR A 192 6.44 8.93 -8.08
N GLY A 193 5.69 8.76 -7.00
CA GLY A 193 4.64 7.75 -6.82
C GLY A 193 3.42 7.99 -7.71
N CYS A 194 3.62 8.23 -9.00
CA CYS A 194 2.58 8.27 -10.01
C CYS A 194 2.79 7.09 -10.96
N LEU A 195 1.79 6.22 -11.03
CA LEU A 195 1.81 4.93 -11.72
C LEU A 195 1.92 5.00 -13.27
N GLU A 196 2.22 6.16 -13.86
CA GLU A 196 2.02 6.40 -15.30
C GLU A 196 3.28 6.28 -16.18
N CYS A 197 4.47 6.00 -15.64
CA CYS A 197 5.70 6.03 -16.45
C CYS A 197 6.34 4.67 -16.81
N LEU A 198 5.65 3.53 -16.67
CA LEU A 198 6.18 2.22 -17.09
C LEU A 198 5.86 1.84 -18.55
N GLY A 199 5.56 2.83 -19.41
CA GLY A 199 5.01 2.58 -20.75
C GLY A 199 5.94 2.84 -21.95
N GLN A 200 7.17 3.32 -21.78
CA GLN A 200 8.01 3.72 -22.92
C GLN A 200 9.50 3.52 -22.60
N ASP A 201 10.02 2.31 -22.75
CA ASP A 201 11.47 2.03 -22.86
C ASP A 201 11.67 0.61 -23.42
N ASN A 202 10.97 0.23 -24.51
CA ASN A 202 11.18 -1.04 -25.22
C ASN A 202 10.76 -0.94 -26.69
N GLN A 203 11.41 -0.06 -27.44
CA GLN A 203 11.36 -0.02 -28.90
C GLN A 203 12.52 0.84 -29.39
N ASP A 204 13.75 0.34 -29.26
CA ASP A 204 14.91 0.83 -30.02
C ASP A 204 16.10 -0.14 -29.80
N THR A 205 15.97 -1.36 -30.32
CA THR A 205 17.13 -2.22 -30.60
C THR A 205 16.73 -3.36 -31.53
N GLN A 206 16.30 -3.01 -32.75
CA GLN A 206 16.34 -3.90 -33.91
C GLN A 206 16.32 -3.02 -35.15
N ASP A 207 17.51 -2.71 -35.68
CA ASP A 207 17.75 -2.60 -37.13
C ASP A 207 19.19 -2.14 -37.38
N HIS A 208 20.11 -3.11 -37.53
CA HIS A 208 21.27 -3.00 -38.41
C HIS A 208 22.00 -4.34 -38.48
N LYS A 209 21.63 -5.15 -39.48
CA LYS A 209 22.54 -6.04 -40.21
C LYS A 209 21.97 -6.23 -41.61
N THR A 210 22.55 -5.50 -42.57
CA THR A 210 22.62 -5.90 -43.97
C THR A 210 23.79 -6.86 -44.12
#